data_AF-A0A7Y3PXQ3-F1
#
_entry.id   AF-A0A7Y3PXQ3-F1
#
_cell.length_a   1.000
_cell.length_b   1.000
_cell.length_c   1.000
_cell.angle_alpha   90.00
_cell.angle_beta   90.00
_cell.angle_gamma   90.00
#
_symmetry.space_group_name_H-M   'P 1'
#
loop_
_entity.id
_entity.type
_entity.pdbx_description
1 polymer ?
#
loop_
_entity_poly.entity_id
_entity_poly.type
_entity_poly.pdbx_seq_one_letter_code
_entity_poly.pdbx_strand_id
1 'polypeptide(L)'
;ILSSHSGEDAVRVIRELRTAAERCATFKDVAVGFRYDDVEVRPDPHYGDESVYLRLTQLAALSEDEEPIRVPYAVLAVRQGATVAVFHEFNRPEKTGETDPAVIPEAIVRAQLEKLTATR
;
A
#
# COMPACT_ATOMS: atom_id res chain seq x y z
N ILE A 1 -7.48 -3.50 4.69
CA ILE A 1 -8.22 -4.44 3.80
C ILE A 1 -7.68 -5.85 4.06
N LEU A 2 -8.54 -6.87 4.09
CA LEU A 2 -8.14 -8.28 4.22
C LEU A 2 -8.61 -9.06 2.99
N SER A 3 -7.77 -9.96 2.49
CA SER A 3 -8.11 -10.87 1.40
C SER A 3 -7.63 -12.28 1.70
N SER A 4 -8.47 -13.27 1.39
CA SER A 4 -8.17 -14.69 1.56
C SER A 4 -7.85 -15.30 0.19
N HIS A 5 -6.81 -16.12 0.14
CA HIS A 5 -6.33 -16.79 -1.06
C HIS A 5 -6.10 -18.27 -0.77
N SER A 6 -5.69 -19.06 -1.76
CA SER A 6 -4.98 -20.30 -1.46
C SER A 6 -3.57 -19.97 -0.93
N GLY A 7 -2.89 -20.94 -0.29
CA GLY A 7 -1.53 -20.71 0.20
C GLY A 7 -0.55 -20.32 -0.92
N GLU A 8 -0.64 -21.00 -2.06
CA GLU A 8 0.20 -20.72 -3.24
C GLU A 8 -0.15 -19.36 -3.88
N ASP A 9 -1.44 -19.05 -3.99
CA ASP A 9 -1.87 -17.77 -4.57
C ASP A 9 -1.48 -16.59 -3.67
N ALA A 10 -1.52 -16.73 -2.34
CA ALA A 10 -1.08 -15.70 -1.42
C ALA A 10 0.41 -15.34 -1.64
N VAL A 11 1.27 -16.35 -1.83
CA VAL A 11 2.69 -16.17 -2.16
C VAL A 11 2.83 -15.48 -3.52
N ARG A 12 2.07 -15.94 -4.53
CA ARG A 12 2.10 -15.36 -5.88
C ARG A 12 1.71 -13.89 -5.87
N VAL A 13 0.63 -13.51 -5.19
CA VAL A 13 0.10 -12.14 -5.13
C VAL A 13 1.11 -11.17 -4.55
N ILE A 14 1.74 -11.49 -3.41
CA ILE A 14 2.76 -10.59 -2.82
C ILE A 14 3.99 -10.45 -3.70
N ARG A 15 4.47 -11.55 -4.29
CA ARG A 15 5.61 -11.51 -5.21
C ARG A 15 5.31 -10.66 -6.45
N GLU A 16 4.13 -10.82 -7.03
CA GLU A 16 3.71 -10.06 -8.22
C GLU A 16 3.51 -8.58 -7.89
N LEU A 17 2.94 -8.26 -6.71
CA LEU A 17 2.85 -6.88 -6.23
C LEU A 17 4.24 -6.24 -6.12
N ARG A 18 5.21 -6.92 -5.50
CA ARG A 18 6.60 -6.41 -5.42
C ARG A 18 7.18 -6.18 -6.80
N THR A 19 7.09 -7.19 -7.67
CA THR A 19 7.65 -7.13 -9.04
C THR A 19 7.01 -6.00 -9.85
N ALA A 20 5.70 -5.78 -9.71
CA ALA A 20 5.01 -4.68 -10.38
C ALA A 20 5.47 -3.32 -9.85
N ALA A 21 5.56 -3.17 -8.52
CA ALA A 21 6.00 -1.92 -7.89
C ALA A 21 7.47 -1.57 -8.21
N GLU A 22 8.33 -2.56 -8.40
CA GLU A 22 9.72 -2.34 -8.85
C GLU A 22 9.83 -1.90 -10.31
N ARG A 23 8.83 -2.23 -11.14
CA ARG A 23 8.85 -1.96 -12.59
C ARG A 23 8.07 -0.72 -13.00
N CYS A 24 6.98 -0.43 -12.29
CA CYS A 24 6.03 0.60 -12.65
C CYS A 24 6.22 1.81 -11.75
N ALA A 25 6.62 2.95 -12.33
CA ALA A 25 6.71 4.22 -11.60
C ALA A 25 5.33 4.84 -11.32
N THR A 26 4.29 4.41 -12.04
CA THR A 26 2.93 4.95 -11.96
C THR A 26 1.89 3.84 -12.12
N PHE A 27 0.67 4.04 -11.61
CA PHE A 27 -0.47 3.16 -11.89
C PHE A 27 -1.82 3.89 -11.74
N LYS A 28 -2.86 3.32 -12.36
CA LYS A 28 -4.26 3.74 -12.19
C LYS A 28 -5.03 2.65 -11.45
N ASP A 29 -5.63 3.00 -10.33
CA ASP A 29 -6.64 2.16 -9.71
C ASP A 29 -7.92 2.28 -10.55
N VAL A 30 -8.18 1.24 -11.34
CA VAL A 30 -9.33 1.21 -12.26
C VAL A 30 -10.67 1.07 -11.55
N ALA A 31 -10.70 0.64 -10.29
CA ALA A 31 -11.95 0.46 -9.55
C ALA A 31 -12.51 1.81 -9.05
N VAL A 32 -11.63 2.74 -8.67
CA VAL A 32 -12.04 4.06 -8.15
C VAL A 32 -11.55 5.24 -8.98
N GLY A 33 -10.77 4.99 -10.04
CA GLY A 33 -10.29 6.01 -10.96
C GLY A 33 -9.09 6.83 -10.46
N PHE A 34 -8.53 6.52 -9.29
CA PHE A 34 -7.36 7.23 -8.78
C PHE A 34 -6.09 6.90 -9.55
N ARG A 35 -5.26 7.93 -9.74
CA ARG A 35 -3.93 7.81 -10.34
C ARG A 35 -2.88 7.94 -9.25
N TYR A 36 -1.78 7.24 -9.42
CA TYR A 36 -0.66 7.23 -8.50
C TYR A 36 0.64 7.32 -9.27
N ASP A 37 1.54 8.16 -8.76
CA ASP A 37 2.90 8.37 -9.26
C ASP A 37 3.93 8.09 -8.16
N ASP A 38 5.21 8.26 -8.50
CA ASP A 38 6.35 8.17 -7.59
C ASP A 38 6.37 6.87 -6.77
N VAL A 39 5.98 5.75 -7.40
CA VAL A 39 5.98 4.45 -6.73
C VAL A 39 7.40 4.08 -6.35
N GLU A 40 7.63 3.95 -5.05
CA GLU A 40 8.91 3.61 -4.45
C GLU A 40 8.75 2.41 -3.52
N VAL A 41 9.44 1.31 -3.83
CA VAL A 41 9.55 0.16 -2.94
C VAL A 41 10.53 0.49 -1.82
N ARG A 42 10.07 0.36 -0.57
CA ARG A 42 10.86 0.57 0.63
C ARG A 42 11.46 -0.75 1.12
N PRO A 43 12.52 -0.70 1.95
CA PRO A 43 13.04 -1.89 2.61
C PRO A 43 11.93 -2.67 3.31
N ASP A 44 11.98 -4.00 3.21
CA ASP A 44 10.98 -4.89 3.83
C ASP A 44 10.99 -4.71 5.35
N PRO A 45 9.87 -4.32 5.98
CA PRO A 45 9.79 -4.19 7.43
C PRO A 45 9.71 -5.53 8.17
N HIS A 46 9.68 -6.66 7.45
CA HIS A 46 9.65 -8.02 7.97
C HIS A 46 8.42 -8.32 8.85
N TYR A 47 7.24 -7.90 8.38
CA TYR A 47 5.97 -8.28 8.99
C TYR A 47 5.41 -9.57 8.38
N GLY A 48 4.74 -10.38 9.21
CA GLY A 48 4.13 -11.64 8.78
C GLY A 48 5.16 -12.62 8.23
N ASP A 49 4.75 -13.43 7.26
CA ASP A 49 5.65 -14.32 6.54
C ASP A 49 6.46 -13.57 5.47
N GLU A 50 5.88 -12.48 4.94
CA GLU A 50 6.46 -11.65 3.88
C GLU A 50 5.70 -10.31 3.81
N SER A 51 6.41 -9.20 3.54
CA SER A 51 5.79 -7.90 3.32
C SER A 51 6.36 -7.11 2.14
N VAL A 52 5.54 -6.16 1.66
CA VAL A 52 5.88 -5.16 0.65
C VAL A 52 5.43 -3.80 1.18
N TYR A 53 6.38 -2.89 1.34
CA TYR A 53 6.09 -1.52 1.78
C TYR A 53 6.39 -0.53 0.65
N LEU A 54 5.38 0.27 0.30
CA LEU A 54 5.43 1.24 -0.78
C LEU A 54 5.22 2.66 -0.25
N ARG A 55 5.96 3.59 -0.84
CA ARG A 55 5.62 5.03 -0.86
C ARG A 55 5.16 5.37 -2.27
N LEU A 56 4.17 6.24 -2.36
CA LEU A 56 3.58 6.68 -3.62
C LEU A 56 2.93 8.06 -3.42
N THR A 57 2.60 8.72 -4.52
CA THR A 57 1.86 9.98 -4.54
C THR A 57 0.51 9.74 -5.22
N GLN A 58 -0.59 9.89 -4.50
CA GLN A 58 -1.92 9.90 -5.11
C GLN A 58 -2.14 11.26 -5.80
N LEU A 59 -2.65 11.23 -7.03
CA LEU A 59 -3.03 12.41 -7.80
C LEU A 59 -4.54 12.64 -7.66
N ALA A 60 -4.92 13.47 -6.69
CA ALA A 60 -6.32 13.78 -6.41
C ALA A 60 -6.79 14.96 -7.28
N ALA A 61 -7.75 14.72 -8.16
CA ALA A 61 -8.37 15.73 -9.04
C ALA A 61 -9.86 15.41 -9.25
N LEU A 62 -10.68 16.41 -9.58
CA LEU A 62 -12.10 16.18 -9.91
C LEU A 62 -12.30 15.70 -11.35
N SER A 63 -11.34 15.97 -12.23
CA SER A 63 -11.28 15.45 -13.61
C SER A 63 -9.84 15.14 -14.02
N GLU A 64 -9.66 14.44 -15.15
CA GLU A 64 -8.32 14.15 -15.69
C GLU A 64 -7.64 15.38 -16.30
N ASP A 65 -8.41 16.42 -16.63
CA ASP A 65 -7.93 17.68 -17.23
C ASP A 65 -7.49 18.72 -16.18
N GLU A 66 -7.77 18.48 -14.90
CA GLU A 66 -7.41 19.36 -13.79
C GLU A 66 -6.01 19.02 -13.25
N GLU A 67 -5.25 20.05 -12.86
CA GLU A 67 -3.98 19.88 -12.17
C GLU A 67 -4.22 19.18 -10.81
N PRO A 68 -3.66 17.98 -10.58
CA PRO A 68 -3.98 17.20 -9.40
C PRO A 68 -3.28 17.74 -8.14
N ILE A 69 -3.98 17.64 -7.01
CA ILE A 69 -3.35 17.74 -5.70
C ILE A 69 -2.54 16.46 -5.47
N ARG A 70 -1.24 16.62 -5.24
CA ARG A 70 -0.31 15.53 -4.92
C ARG A 70 -0.42 15.19 -3.44
N VAL A 71 -0.90 13.99 -3.13
CA VAL A 71 -1.13 13.52 -1.76
C VAL A 71 -0.15 12.40 -1.44
N PRO A 72 0.81 12.60 -0.51
CA PRO A 72 1.67 11.52 -0.04
C PRO A 72 0.85 10.32 0.45
N TYR A 73 1.23 9.13 0.01
CA TYR A 73 0.50 7.89 0.23
C TYR A 73 1.47 6.75 0.58
N ALA A 74 1.03 5.85 1.43
CA ALA A 74 1.80 4.70 1.88
C ALA A 74 0.93 3.45 1.83
N VAL A 75 1.50 2.33 1.36
CA VAL A 75 0.85 1.02 1.33
C VAL A 75 1.77 -0.02 1.94
N LEU A 76 1.28 -0.80 2.90
CA LEU A 76 1.95 -1.96 3.44
C LEU A 76 1.07 -3.19 3.21
N ALA A 77 1.52 -4.09 2.34
CA ALA A 77 0.92 -5.40 2.15
C ALA A 77 1.71 -6.46 2.92
N VAL A 78 1.01 -7.27 3.71
CA VAL A 78 1.58 -8.32 4.57
C VAL A 78 0.89 -9.64 4.28
N ARG A 79 1.65 -10.68 3.98
CA ARG A 79 1.13 -12.05 3.88
C ARG A 79 1.30 -12.78 5.20
N GLN A 80 0.24 -13.48 5.62
CA GLN A 80 0.23 -14.32 6.80
C GLN A 80 -0.51 -15.63 6.50
N GLY A 81 0.26 -16.69 6.23
CA GLY A 81 -0.25 -17.90 5.59
C GLY A 81 -0.95 -17.59 4.27
N ALA A 82 -2.24 -17.93 4.19
CA ALA A 82 -3.08 -17.73 3.01
C ALA A 82 -3.86 -16.39 2.99
N THR A 83 -3.61 -15.52 3.98
CA THR A 83 -4.25 -14.19 4.08
C THR A 83 -3.27 -13.11 3.66
N VAL A 84 -3.74 -12.12 2.89
CA VAL A 84 -3.01 -10.88 2.63
C VAL A 84 -3.76 -9.72 3.28
N ALA A 85 -3.09 -9.07 4.23
CA ALA A 85 -3.54 -7.86 4.90
C ALA A 85 -2.88 -6.63 4.29
N VAL A 86 -3.67 -5.64 3.90
CA VAL A 86 -3.19 -4.37 3.35
C VAL A 86 -3.56 -3.23 4.27
N PHE A 87 -2.55 -2.50 4.72
CA PHE A 87 -2.65 -1.24 5.42
C PHE A 87 -2.30 -0.12 4.45
N HIS A 88 -3.01 0.99 4.52
CA HIS A 88 -2.67 2.17 3.75
C HIS A 88 -2.94 3.41 4.59
N GLU A 89 -2.20 4.46 4.28
CA GLU A 89 -2.38 5.78 4.89
C GLU A 89 -2.07 6.85 3.84
N PHE A 90 -2.72 8.00 3.97
CA PHE A 90 -2.42 9.18 3.17
C PHE A 90 -2.29 10.39 4.08
N ASN A 91 -1.42 11.32 3.70
CA ASN A 91 -1.32 12.60 4.39
C ASN A 91 -1.84 13.70 3.47
N ARG A 92 -3.00 14.26 3.80
CA ARG A 92 -3.60 15.31 2.98
C ARG A 92 -2.86 16.63 3.25
N PRO A 93 -2.22 17.25 2.24
CA PRO A 93 -1.58 18.54 2.42
C PRO A 93 -2.61 19.61 2.80
N GLU A 94 -2.32 20.42 3.81
CA GLU A 94 -3.13 21.58 4.20
C GLU A 94 -2.85 22.77 3.27
N LYS A 95 -1.65 22.84 2.70
CA LYS A 95 -1.20 23.90 1.80
C LYS A 95 -0.46 23.34 0.60
N THR A 96 -0.50 24.08 -0.50
CA THR A 96 0.26 23.74 -1.71
C THR A 96 1.76 23.63 -1.39
N GLY A 97 2.37 22.51 -1.78
CA GLY A 97 3.80 22.25 -1.57
C GLY A 97 4.15 21.55 -0.26
N GLU A 98 3.18 21.23 0.59
CA GLU A 98 3.40 20.37 1.75
C GLU A 98 3.61 18.92 1.30
N THR A 99 4.68 18.28 1.78
CA THR A 99 5.11 16.94 1.35
C THR A 99 5.32 16.01 2.53
N ASP A 100 4.65 16.26 3.65
CA ASP A 100 4.84 15.46 4.84
C ASP A 100 4.46 14.00 4.56
N PRO A 101 5.37 13.05 4.87
CA PRO A 101 5.20 11.66 4.49
C PRO A 101 3.96 11.02 5.13
N ALA A 102 3.19 10.25 4.36
CA ALA A 102 2.22 9.32 4.94
C ALA A 102 2.95 8.21 5.73
N VAL A 103 2.62 7.99 7.00
CA VAL A 103 3.29 6.99 7.85
C VAL A 103 2.25 5.99 8.36
N ILE A 104 2.50 4.71 8.08
CA ILE A 104 1.69 3.61 8.62
C ILE A 104 2.17 3.31 10.03
N PRO A 105 1.32 3.44 11.08
CA PRO A 105 1.75 3.22 12.46
C PRO A 105 2.07 1.75 12.76
N GLU A 106 3.32 1.45 13.09
CA GLU A 106 3.80 0.10 13.40
C GLU A 106 3.01 -0.58 14.53
N ALA A 107 2.70 0.15 15.60
CA ALA A 107 1.93 -0.40 16.72
C ALA A 107 0.55 -0.93 16.28
N ILE A 108 -0.08 -0.25 15.32
CA ILE A 108 -1.38 -0.68 14.78
C ILE A 108 -1.19 -1.90 13.87
N VAL A 109 -0.16 -1.92 13.02
CA VAL A 109 0.15 -3.07 12.17
C VAL A 109 0.32 -4.33 13.02
N ARG A 110 1.20 -4.28 14.04
CA ARG A 110 1.47 -5.43 14.93
C ARG A 110 0.20 -5.91 15.63
N ALA A 111 -0.55 -5.00 16.25
CA ALA A 111 -1.78 -5.35 16.96
C ALA A 111 -2.84 -5.99 16.04
N GLN A 112 -2.91 -5.61 14.76
CA GLN A 112 -3.84 -6.23 13.81
C GLN A 112 -3.34 -7.60 13.33
N LEU A 113 -2.05 -7.77 13.08
CA LEU A 113 -1.48 -9.06 12.66
C LEU A 113 -1.56 -10.12 13.78
N GLU A 114 -1.38 -9.73 15.04
CA GLU A 114 -1.55 -10.62 16.19
C GLU A 114 -2.94 -11.28 16.21
N LYS A 115 -3.99 -10.52 15.87
CA LYS A 115 -5.36 -11.05 15.80
C LYS A 115 -5.53 -12.11 14.70
N LEU A 116 -4.83 -11.96 13.57
CA LEU A 116 -4.86 -12.94 12.48
C LEU A 116 -4.19 -14.26 12.88
N THR A 117 -3.23 -14.22 13.80
CA THR A 117 -2.58 -15.43 14.33
C THR A 117 -3.33 -16.07 15.49
N ALA A 118 -4.04 -15.29 16.31
CA ALA A 118 -4.74 -15.78 17.49
C ALA A 118 -5.96 -16.67 17.18
N THR A 119 -6.35 -16.79 15.91
CA THR A 119 -7.51 -17.58 15.49
C THR A 119 -7.12 -18.96 14.91
N ARG A 120 -5.87 -19.39 15.11
CA ARG A 120 -5.39 -20.73 14.75
C ARG A 120 -5.04 -21.55 15.99
#